data_AF-A0A6F8SJS6-F1
#
_entry.id   AF-A0A6F8SJS6-F1
#
_cell.length_a   1.000
_cell.length_b   1.000
_cell.length_c   1.000
_cell.angle_alpha   90.00
_cell.angle_beta   90.00
_cell.angle_gamma   90.00
#
_symmetry.space_group_name_H-M   'P 1'
#
loop_
_entity.id
_entity.type
_entity.pdbx_description
1 polymer ?
#
loop_
_entity_poly.entity_id
_entity_poly.type
_entity_poly.pdbx_seq_one_letter_code
_entity_poly.pdbx_strand_id
1 'polypeptide(L)'
;MYNMVPVTAEEQESLEAICQKNGWVKRGGYAWQDDPYLEEYPYEFDRCFSLEDLSDFFKAGNWAIRQGVVYGDLAFIQQVDGGDEWWTLKQDGKTWVPFESLSFKRIAGDISELTRYVAGMRLATVDECKHLHYLPPKSDMQWTGNAFPYLDDGWVAARNDDFRIHVALSHMGKLLTVNAPTQDYMVDQTQEGMSLLDVIKSQVERAEQYKAERTTESLADRTQAALRASENQQRADRASEARETIR
;
A
#
# COMPACT_ATOMS: atom_id res chain seq x y z
N MET A 1 -14.80 14.07 14.47
CA MET A 1 -14.63 15.17 13.51
C MET A 1 -13.25 14.97 12.94
N TYR A 2 -13.15 14.64 11.66
CA TYR A 2 -11.88 14.43 10.99
C TYR A 2 -11.09 15.73 10.98
N ASN A 3 -9.76 15.67 11.13
CA ASN A 3 -8.93 16.86 10.96
C ASN A 3 -8.70 17.13 9.47
N MET A 4 -9.77 17.55 8.79
CA MET A 4 -9.78 17.86 7.37
C MET A 4 -10.23 19.31 7.16
N VAL A 5 -9.77 19.90 6.06
CA VAL A 5 -10.11 21.28 5.69
C VAL A 5 -10.55 21.32 4.24
N PRO A 6 -11.49 22.19 3.86
CA PRO A 6 -11.85 22.36 2.46
C PRO A 6 -10.62 22.66 1.59
N VAL A 7 -10.58 22.11 0.38
CA VAL A 7 -9.54 22.43 -0.58
C VAL A 7 -9.55 23.92 -0.97
N THR A 8 -8.47 24.41 -1.57
CA THR A 8 -8.43 25.78 -2.08
C THR A 8 -9.39 25.96 -3.25
N ALA A 9 -9.80 27.21 -3.55
CA ALA A 9 -10.68 27.47 -4.68
C ALA A 9 -10.09 27.03 -6.04
N GLU A 10 -8.78 27.21 -6.26
CA GLU A 10 -8.10 26.74 -7.48
C GLU A 10 -8.12 25.20 -7.57
N GLU A 11 -7.90 24.52 -6.45
CA GLU A 11 -7.94 23.06 -6.40
C GLU A 11 -9.36 22.51 -6.60
N GLN A 12 -10.35 23.15 -5.98
CA GLN A 12 -11.78 22.87 -6.18
C GLN A 12 -12.13 22.98 -7.67
N GLU A 13 -11.82 24.11 -8.31
CA GLU A 13 -12.11 24.33 -9.73
C GLU A 13 -11.44 23.28 -10.63
N SER A 14 -10.18 22.92 -10.34
CA SER A 14 -9.45 21.90 -11.09
C SER A 14 -10.05 20.49 -10.93
N LEU A 15 -10.45 20.11 -9.71
CA LEU A 15 -11.12 18.84 -9.42
C LEU A 15 -12.52 18.77 -10.06
N GLU A 16 -13.28 19.86 -10.01
CA GLU A 16 -14.57 19.93 -10.69
C GLU A 16 -14.41 19.79 -12.20
N ALA A 17 -13.42 20.46 -12.79
CA ALA A 17 -13.15 20.41 -14.23
C ALA A 17 -12.80 18.98 -14.71
N ILE A 18 -12.07 18.19 -13.92
CA ILE A 18 -11.81 16.78 -14.27
C ILE A 18 -13.04 15.91 -14.04
N CYS A 19 -13.84 16.15 -12.99
CA CYS A 19 -15.09 15.42 -12.74
C CYS A 19 -16.10 15.59 -13.87
N GLN A 20 -16.21 16.80 -14.44
CA GLN A 20 -17.13 17.04 -15.57
C GLN A 20 -16.79 16.23 -16.83
N LYS A 21 -15.56 15.71 -16.95
CA LYS A 21 -15.14 14.84 -18.06
C LYS A 21 -15.51 13.37 -17.84
N ASN A 22 -15.86 12.97 -16.62
CA ASN A 22 -16.24 11.61 -16.29
C ASN A 22 -17.77 11.49 -16.23
N GLY A 23 -18.33 10.65 -17.10
CA GLY A 23 -19.78 10.45 -17.23
C GLY A 23 -20.49 10.03 -15.94
N TRP A 24 -19.80 9.36 -15.02
CA TRP A 24 -20.37 8.90 -13.75
C TRP A 24 -20.49 9.99 -12.69
N VAL A 25 -19.48 10.88 -12.59
CA VAL A 25 -19.43 11.91 -11.54
C VAL A 25 -19.78 13.31 -12.03
N LYS A 26 -19.87 13.54 -13.34
CA LYS A 26 -20.27 14.84 -13.90
C LYS A 26 -21.67 15.24 -13.44
N ARG A 27 -21.96 16.55 -13.51
CA ARG A 27 -23.34 17.06 -13.33
C ARG A 27 -24.22 16.59 -14.47
N GLY A 28 -25.44 16.15 -14.17
CA GLY A 28 -26.31 15.44 -15.12
C GLY A 28 -25.64 14.19 -15.75
N GLY A 29 -24.81 13.49 -14.96
CA GLY A 29 -24.12 12.26 -15.36
C GLY A 29 -25.04 11.05 -15.52
N TYR A 30 -24.43 9.88 -15.66
CA TYR A 30 -25.16 8.62 -15.64
C TYR A 30 -25.82 8.44 -14.27
N ALA A 31 -27.11 8.14 -14.28
CA ALA A 31 -27.83 7.81 -13.07
C ALA A 31 -27.28 6.50 -12.51
N TRP A 32 -26.78 6.51 -11.28
CA TRP A 32 -26.38 5.26 -10.60
C TRP A 32 -27.60 4.40 -10.26
N GLN A 33 -28.74 5.04 -9.99
CA GLN A 33 -30.07 4.45 -9.92
C GLN A 33 -31.06 5.36 -10.65
N ASP A 34 -32.04 4.78 -11.35
CA ASP A 34 -33.18 5.51 -11.92
C ASP A 34 -34.12 5.97 -10.78
N ASP A 35 -33.64 6.91 -9.97
CA ASP A 35 -34.45 7.57 -8.94
C ASP A 35 -34.82 8.99 -9.41
N PRO A 36 -36.10 9.24 -9.78
CA PRO A 36 -36.57 10.53 -10.24
C PRO A 36 -36.58 11.62 -9.15
N TYR A 37 -36.28 11.27 -7.89
CA TYR A 37 -36.18 12.17 -6.75
C TYR A 37 -34.74 12.38 -6.26
N LEU A 38 -33.75 11.75 -6.89
CA LEU A 38 -32.35 11.88 -6.46
C LEU A 38 -31.89 13.34 -6.64
N GLU A 39 -31.64 14.01 -5.53
CA GLU A 39 -31.08 15.37 -5.54
C GLU A 39 -29.67 15.35 -6.12
N GLU A 40 -29.35 16.39 -6.89
CA GLU A 40 -28.03 16.52 -7.47
C GLU A 40 -27.03 16.99 -6.41
N TYR A 41 -26.18 16.07 -5.91
CA TYR A 41 -25.18 16.41 -4.90
C TYR A 41 -24.10 17.38 -5.42
N PRO A 42 -23.68 18.37 -4.61
CA PRO A 42 -22.58 19.27 -4.99
C PRO A 42 -21.23 18.54 -5.02
N TYR A 43 -20.22 19.18 -5.60
CA TYR A 43 -18.84 18.74 -5.42
C TYR A 43 -18.31 19.26 -4.09
N GLU A 44 -17.83 18.37 -3.24
CA GLU A 44 -17.24 18.69 -1.95
C GLU A 44 -15.92 17.94 -1.81
N PHE A 45 -14.82 18.69 -1.69
CA PHE A 45 -13.50 18.10 -1.55
C PHE A 45 -12.82 18.64 -0.31
N ASP A 46 -12.38 17.73 0.54
CA ASP A 46 -11.64 18.04 1.75
C ASP A 46 -10.20 17.53 1.65
N ARG A 47 -9.25 18.32 2.14
CA ARG A 47 -7.85 17.92 2.27
C ARG A 47 -7.61 17.25 3.61
N CYS A 48 -6.97 16.09 3.54
CA CYS A 48 -6.57 15.29 4.69
C CYS A 48 -5.04 15.33 4.86
N PHE A 49 -4.58 15.33 6.11
CA PHE A 49 -3.17 15.51 6.46
C PHE A 49 -2.57 14.33 7.25
N SER A 50 -3.36 13.32 7.60
CA SER A 50 -2.90 12.13 8.33
C SER A 50 -3.48 10.86 7.70
N LEU A 51 -2.76 9.74 7.80
CA LEU A 51 -3.27 8.46 7.31
C LEU A 51 -4.37 7.91 8.22
N GLU A 52 -4.35 8.29 9.49
CA GLU A 52 -5.37 7.94 10.47
C GLU A 52 -6.71 8.58 10.12
N ASP A 53 -6.74 9.89 9.86
CA ASP A 53 -7.95 10.60 9.40
C ASP A 53 -8.43 10.05 8.06
N LEU A 54 -7.51 9.76 7.13
CA LEU A 54 -7.84 9.16 5.83
C LEU A 54 -8.44 7.75 6.00
N SER A 55 -7.88 6.95 6.90
CA SER A 55 -8.37 5.63 7.26
C SER A 55 -9.79 5.71 7.84
N ASP A 56 -10.00 6.62 8.79
CA ASP A 56 -11.29 6.79 9.44
C ASP A 56 -12.36 7.38 8.50
N PHE A 57 -11.95 8.21 7.53
CA PHE A 57 -12.81 8.70 6.45
C PHE A 57 -13.32 7.56 5.57
N PHE A 58 -12.42 6.69 5.08
CA PHE A 58 -12.83 5.54 4.28
C PHE A 58 -13.64 4.50 5.07
N LYS A 59 -13.38 4.35 6.38
CA LYS A 59 -14.15 3.43 7.25
C LYS A 59 -15.57 3.89 7.51
N ALA A 60 -15.81 5.21 7.65
CA ALA A 60 -17.13 5.74 7.90
C ALA A 60 -18.14 5.32 6.83
N GLY A 61 -17.74 5.42 5.56
CA GLY A 61 -18.61 5.13 4.42
C GLY A 61 -19.83 6.05 4.37
N ASN A 62 -20.84 5.65 3.59
CA ASN A 62 -22.06 6.43 3.37
C ASN A 62 -21.79 7.84 2.84
N TRP A 63 -20.74 7.98 2.03
CA TRP A 63 -20.39 9.22 1.34
C TRP A 63 -21.23 9.38 0.10
N ALA A 64 -21.69 10.61 -0.13
CA ALA A 64 -22.44 10.94 -1.33
C ALA A 64 -21.51 10.92 -2.55
N ILE A 65 -22.09 10.62 -3.72
CA ILE A 65 -21.37 10.78 -4.99
C ILE A 65 -20.79 12.20 -5.09
N ARG A 66 -19.61 12.35 -5.70
CA ARG A 66 -18.87 13.62 -5.88
C ARG A 66 -18.22 14.20 -4.63
N GLN A 67 -18.46 13.62 -3.46
CA GLN A 67 -17.62 13.90 -2.30
C GLN A 67 -16.26 13.25 -2.50
N GLY A 68 -15.20 13.93 -2.06
CA GLY A 68 -13.86 13.39 -2.18
C GLY A 68 -12.88 13.92 -1.16
N VAL A 69 -11.76 13.22 -1.05
CA VAL A 69 -10.67 13.58 -0.16
C VAL A 69 -9.36 13.71 -0.94
N VAL A 70 -8.60 14.76 -0.64
CA VAL A 70 -7.27 15.03 -1.21
C VAL A 70 -6.20 14.69 -0.18
N TYR A 71 -5.20 13.91 -0.61
CA TYR A 71 -4.05 13.53 0.21
C TYR A 71 -2.75 13.74 -0.56
N GLY A 72 -1.99 14.79 -0.19
CA GLY A 72 -0.81 15.19 -0.96
C GLY A 72 -1.19 15.56 -2.41
N ASP A 73 -0.74 14.75 -3.36
CA ASP A 73 -1.02 14.86 -4.81
C ASP A 73 -2.03 13.81 -5.31
N LEU A 74 -2.75 13.15 -4.39
CA LEU A 74 -3.80 12.19 -4.71
C LEU A 74 -5.15 12.79 -4.39
N ALA A 75 -6.15 12.48 -5.22
CA ALA A 75 -7.54 12.74 -4.92
C ALA A 75 -8.34 11.44 -5.08
N PHE A 76 -9.27 11.22 -4.16
CA PHE A 76 -10.18 10.08 -4.15
C PHE A 76 -11.60 10.62 -4.17
N ILE A 77 -12.34 10.36 -5.24
CA ILE A 77 -13.67 10.95 -5.46
C ILE A 77 -14.70 9.82 -5.55
N GLN A 78 -15.71 9.86 -4.69
CA GLN A 78 -16.76 8.86 -4.64
C GLN A 78 -17.55 8.85 -5.96
N GLN A 79 -17.62 7.68 -6.60
CA GLN A 79 -18.37 7.46 -7.85
C GLN A 79 -19.73 6.82 -7.64
N VAL A 80 -19.92 6.17 -6.49
CA VAL A 80 -21.13 5.42 -6.16
C VAL A 80 -21.75 6.00 -4.89
N ASP A 81 -22.98 6.49 -5.00
CA ASP A 81 -23.69 7.09 -3.86
C ASP A 81 -23.88 6.06 -2.73
N GLY A 82 -23.42 6.40 -1.52
CA GLY A 82 -23.42 5.54 -0.35
C GLY A 82 -22.50 4.29 -0.45
N GLY A 83 -21.76 4.14 -1.54
CA GLY A 83 -20.91 2.99 -1.82
C GLY A 83 -19.49 3.08 -1.25
N ASP A 84 -18.59 2.28 -1.81
CA ASP A 84 -17.15 2.28 -1.54
C ASP A 84 -16.39 2.10 -2.84
N GLU A 85 -16.55 3.05 -3.77
CA GLU A 85 -15.89 3.00 -5.07
C GLU A 85 -15.35 4.37 -5.44
N TRP A 86 -14.04 4.51 -5.26
CA TRP A 86 -13.36 5.80 -5.29
C TRP A 86 -12.58 5.95 -6.58
N TRP A 87 -12.95 6.96 -7.37
CA TRP A 87 -12.15 7.39 -8.49
C TRP A 87 -10.83 7.95 -7.98
N THR A 88 -9.73 7.31 -8.36
CA THR A 88 -8.41 7.72 -7.89
C THR A 88 -7.70 8.54 -8.96
N LEU A 89 -7.24 9.72 -8.55
CA LEU A 89 -6.56 10.67 -9.41
C LEU A 89 -5.19 11.03 -8.82
N LYS A 90 -4.24 11.27 -9.73
CA LYS A 90 -2.90 11.77 -9.45
C LYS A 90 -2.76 13.18 -10.02
N GLN A 91 -2.22 14.11 -9.25
CA GLN A 91 -1.95 15.47 -9.73
C GLN A 91 -0.79 15.45 -10.73
N ASP A 92 -0.96 16.13 -11.85
CA ASP A 92 0.06 16.38 -12.87
C ASP A 92 0.08 17.89 -13.17
N GLY A 93 1.01 18.60 -12.51
CA GLY A 93 1.05 20.05 -12.50
C GLY A 93 -0.22 20.66 -11.91
N LYS A 94 -1.02 21.34 -12.76
CA LYS A 94 -2.30 21.96 -12.38
C LYS A 94 -3.52 21.09 -12.70
N THR A 95 -3.30 19.92 -13.30
CA THR A 95 -4.36 19.03 -13.76
C THR A 95 -4.39 17.73 -12.97
N TRP A 96 -5.48 17.00 -13.08
CA TRP A 96 -5.68 15.71 -12.42
C TRP A 96 -5.81 14.61 -13.46
N VAL A 97 -5.08 13.53 -13.22
CA VAL A 97 -5.01 12.37 -14.10
C VAL A 97 -5.65 11.18 -13.39
N PRO A 98 -6.80 10.69 -13.86
CA PRO A 98 -7.39 9.49 -13.32
C PRO A 98 -6.59 8.25 -13.74
N PHE A 99 -6.54 7.23 -12.88
CA PHE A 99 -5.85 5.99 -13.22
C PHE A 99 -6.57 4.70 -12.78
N GLU A 100 -7.39 4.73 -11.73
CA GLU A 100 -8.11 3.53 -11.28
C GLU A 100 -9.36 3.90 -10.47
N SER A 101 -10.29 2.95 -10.32
CA SER A 101 -11.35 2.98 -9.30
C SER A 101 -11.04 1.92 -8.25
N LEU A 102 -11.08 2.29 -6.96
CA LEU A 102 -10.65 1.43 -5.87
C LEU A 102 -11.65 1.46 -4.71
N SER A 103 -11.92 0.29 -4.11
CA SER A 103 -12.69 0.19 -2.88
C SER A 103 -11.77 0.24 -1.65
N PHE A 104 -11.91 1.29 -0.83
CA PHE A 104 -10.97 1.55 0.26
C PHE A 104 -11.42 1.04 1.61
N LYS A 105 -12.71 0.74 1.84
CA LYS A 105 -13.22 0.36 3.18
C LYS A 105 -12.49 -0.84 3.77
N ARG A 106 -12.22 -1.87 2.94
CA ARG A 106 -11.45 -3.04 3.38
C ARG A 106 -9.98 -2.70 3.60
N ILE A 107 -9.39 -1.92 2.71
CA ILE A 107 -7.97 -1.51 2.75
C ILE A 107 -7.71 -0.67 4.00
N ALA A 108 -8.57 0.33 4.26
CA ALA A 108 -8.50 1.22 5.42
C ALA A 108 -8.65 0.47 6.75
N GLY A 109 -9.27 -0.71 6.75
CA GLY A 109 -9.35 -1.59 7.93
C GLY A 109 -7.98 -2.02 8.48
N ASP A 110 -6.94 -1.98 7.66
CA ASP A 110 -5.54 -2.23 8.03
C ASP A 110 -4.69 -0.99 7.69
N ILE A 111 -4.23 -0.28 8.72
CA ILE A 111 -3.46 0.95 8.54
C ILE A 111 -2.14 0.72 7.78
N SER A 112 -1.52 -0.45 7.94
CA SER A 112 -0.33 -0.82 7.19
C SER A 112 -0.67 -1.00 5.72
N GLU A 113 -1.75 -1.71 5.41
CA GLU A 113 -2.19 -1.88 4.02
C GLU A 113 -2.57 -0.54 3.37
N LEU A 114 -3.32 0.31 4.07
CA LEU A 114 -3.62 1.67 3.58
C LEU A 114 -2.33 2.46 3.33
N THR A 115 -1.37 2.41 4.25
CA THR A 115 -0.07 3.07 4.09
C THR A 115 0.66 2.56 2.86
N ARG A 116 0.65 1.25 2.60
CA ARG A 116 1.25 0.64 1.39
C ARG A 116 0.64 1.18 0.11
N TYR A 117 -0.69 1.26 0.04
CA TYR A 117 -1.41 1.79 -1.13
C TYR A 117 -1.10 3.27 -1.35
N VAL A 118 -1.31 4.10 -0.32
CA VAL A 118 -1.12 5.56 -0.43
C VAL A 118 0.35 5.89 -0.72
N ALA A 119 1.30 5.24 -0.04
CA ALA A 119 2.72 5.45 -0.30
C ALA A 119 3.11 5.03 -1.71
N GLY A 120 2.63 3.89 -2.19
CA GLY A 120 2.86 3.44 -3.56
C GLY A 120 2.38 4.48 -4.59
N MET A 121 1.13 4.93 -4.45
CA MET A 121 0.55 5.97 -5.31
C MET A 121 1.30 7.32 -5.20
N ARG A 122 1.74 7.72 -4.00
CA ARG A 122 2.50 8.97 -3.77
C ARG A 122 3.93 8.90 -4.31
N LEU A 123 4.54 7.71 -4.32
CA LEU A 123 5.88 7.47 -4.83
C LEU A 123 5.93 7.33 -6.34
N ALA A 124 4.88 6.75 -6.93
CA ALA A 124 4.73 6.58 -8.36
C ALA A 124 4.62 7.91 -9.10
N THR A 125 5.19 7.91 -10.30
CA THR A 125 4.91 8.87 -11.36
C THR A 125 3.48 8.73 -11.87
N VAL A 126 3.01 9.75 -12.60
CA VAL A 126 1.72 9.71 -13.29
C VAL A 126 1.63 8.53 -14.26
N ASP A 127 2.71 8.24 -14.98
CA ASP A 127 2.75 7.14 -15.95
C ASP A 127 2.70 5.76 -15.26
N GLU A 128 3.44 5.57 -14.18
CA GLU A 128 3.34 4.35 -13.35
C GLU A 128 1.94 4.17 -12.76
N CYS A 129 1.27 5.25 -12.35
CA CYS A 129 -0.11 5.19 -11.89
C CYS A 129 -1.05 4.71 -12.99
N LYS A 130 -0.96 5.28 -14.20
CA LYS A 130 -1.80 4.88 -15.36
C LYS A 130 -1.64 3.41 -15.75
N HIS A 131 -0.45 2.86 -15.60
CA HIS A 131 -0.16 1.45 -15.88
C HIS A 131 -0.39 0.55 -14.65
N LEU A 132 -0.94 1.08 -13.55
CA LEU A 132 -1.17 0.35 -12.30
C LEU A 132 0.12 -0.24 -11.68
N HIS A 133 1.26 0.33 -12.03
CA HIS A 133 2.58 -0.04 -11.52
C HIS A 133 2.92 0.71 -10.23
N TYR A 134 1.95 1.26 -9.51
CA TYR A 134 2.20 2.07 -8.31
C TYR A 134 2.30 1.24 -7.03
N LEU A 135 1.87 -0.02 -7.02
CA LEU A 135 1.69 -0.79 -5.79
C LEU A 135 2.89 -1.72 -5.51
N PRO A 136 3.61 -1.55 -4.39
CA PRO A 136 4.62 -2.52 -3.94
C PRO A 136 3.99 -3.90 -3.69
N PRO A 137 4.68 -5.03 -3.94
CA PRO A 137 4.10 -6.36 -3.74
C PRO A 137 3.68 -6.56 -2.27
N LYS A 138 2.67 -7.39 -2.06
CA LYS A 138 2.24 -7.77 -0.72
C LYS A 138 3.32 -8.64 -0.07
N SER A 139 3.69 -8.30 1.16
CA SER A 139 4.72 -8.98 1.95
C SER A 139 4.29 -9.05 3.41
N ASP A 140 5.12 -9.65 4.25
CA ASP A 140 4.95 -9.59 5.71
C ASP A 140 5.39 -8.26 6.35
N MET A 141 5.94 -7.35 5.55
CA MET A 141 6.41 -6.05 6.03
C MET A 141 5.25 -5.19 6.51
N GLN A 142 5.48 -4.53 7.63
CA GLN A 142 4.62 -3.49 8.16
C GLN A 142 4.99 -2.14 7.57
N TRP A 143 4.02 -1.49 6.94
CA TRP A 143 4.14 -0.17 6.36
C TRP A 143 3.71 0.88 7.39
N THR A 144 4.54 1.90 7.57
CA THR A 144 4.36 2.95 8.58
C THR A 144 4.85 4.29 8.04
N GLY A 145 4.46 5.38 8.69
CA GLY A 145 4.82 6.74 8.29
C GLY A 145 3.59 7.50 7.84
N ASN A 146 3.80 8.70 7.29
CA ASN A 146 2.71 9.56 6.86
C ASN A 146 2.53 9.53 5.33
N ALA A 147 3.33 8.79 4.57
CA ALA A 147 3.18 8.69 3.12
C ALA A 147 3.10 10.06 2.40
N PHE A 148 3.81 11.08 2.91
CA PHE A 148 3.96 12.39 2.27
C PHE A 148 2.61 13.14 2.12
N PRO A 149 1.93 13.53 3.22
CA PRO A 149 0.67 14.27 3.14
C PRO A 149 0.87 15.69 2.58
N TYR A 150 2.07 16.23 2.78
CA TYR A 150 2.53 17.49 2.21
C TYR A 150 3.42 17.21 0.99
N LEU A 151 3.59 18.21 0.14
CA LEU A 151 4.44 18.08 -1.06
C LEU A 151 5.95 18.15 -0.71
N ASP A 152 6.28 18.72 0.44
CA ASP A 152 7.63 19.08 0.88
C ASP A 152 8.09 18.37 2.17
N ASP A 153 7.21 17.62 2.84
CA ASP A 153 7.55 16.83 4.03
C ASP A 153 6.84 15.47 4.06
N GLY A 154 7.52 14.50 4.65
CA GLY A 154 6.99 13.19 4.94
C GLY A 154 8.00 12.07 4.80
N TRP A 155 7.57 10.91 5.26
CA TRP A 155 8.32 9.68 5.17
C TRP A 155 7.39 8.47 5.16
N VAL A 156 7.91 7.36 4.66
CA VAL A 156 7.30 6.05 4.75
C VAL A 156 8.38 5.01 5.00
N ALA A 157 8.07 3.97 5.76
CA ALA A 157 8.92 2.81 5.89
C ALA A 157 8.13 1.51 5.79
N ALA A 158 8.69 0.54 5.10
CA ALA A 158 8.29 -0.86 5.15
C ALA A 158 9.35 -1.62 5.97
N ARG A 159 8.92 -2.37 6.98
CA ARG A 159 9.85 -3.11 7.84
C ARG A 159 9.31 -4.46 8.29
N ASN A 160 10.21 -5.41 8.47
CA ASN A 160 9.99 -6.63 9.25
C ASN A 160 11.19 -6.80 10.21
N ASP A 161 11.39 -8.00 10.75
CA ASP A 161 12.47 -8.25 11.71
C ASP A 161 13.87 -8.16 11.10
N ASP A 162 13.98 -8.41 9.78
CA ASP A 162 15.25 -8.55 9.08
C ASP A 162 15.56 -7.35 8.14
N PHE A 163 14.51 -6.68 7.63
CA PHE A 163 14.61 -5.61 6.65
C PHE A 163 13.93 -4.32 7.10
N ARG A 164 14.50 -3.20 6.68
CA ARG A 164 13.86 -1.88 6.73
C ARG A 164 14.14 -1.11 5.44
N ILE A 165 13.07 -0.79 4.72
CA ILE A 165 13.07 0.11 3.58
C ILE A 165 12.47 1.43 4.07
N HIS A 166 13.19 2.52 3.97
CA HIS A 166 12.77 3.83 4.45
C HIS A 166 12.95 4.86 3.35
N VAL A 167 11.88 5.60 3.06
CA VAL A 167 11.89 6.71 2.12
C VAL A 167 11.48 7.96 2.86
N ALA A 168 12.30 9.01 2.80
CA ALA A 168 11.98 10.31 3.37
C ALA A 168 12.19 11.41 2.34
N LEU A 169 11.41 12.49 2.45
CA LEU A 169 11.67 13.69 1.70
C LEU A 169 12.94 14.37 2.20
N SER A 170 13.71 14.90 1.25
CA SER A 170 14.92 15.68 1.46
C SER A 170 14.91 16.87 0.51
N HIS A 171 15.80 17.84 0.75
CA HIS A 171 15.99 19.00 -0.13
C HIS A 171 16.38 18.62 -1.58
N MET A 172 16.86 17.41 -1.82
CA MET A 172 17.21 16.87 -3.15
C MET A 172 16.10 15.99 -3.76
N GLY A 173 14.94 15.88 -3.10
CA GLY A 173 13.88 14.94 -3.47
C GLY A 173 13.78 13.78 -2.48
N LYS A 174 13.24 12.64 -2.91
CA LYS A 174 13.01 11.49 -2.03
C LYS A 174 14.30 10.67 -1.87
N LEU A 175 14.76 10.51 -0.62
CA LEU A 175 15.93 9.72 -0.26
C LEU A 175 15.50 8.33 0.19
N LEU A 176 16.03 7.29 -0.46
CA LEU A 176 15.85 5.89 -0.10
C LEU A 176 16.98 5.42 0.81
N THR A 177 16.64 4.74 1.90
CA THR A 177 17.57 4.06 2.80
C THR A 177 17.09 2.64 3.01
N VAL A 178 17.97 1.67 2.82
CA VAL A 178 17.67 0.25 2.99
C VAL A 178 18.63 -0.32 4.02
N ASN A 179 18.08 -1.01 5.02
CA ASN A 179 18.82 -1.89 5.91
C ASN A 179 18.38 -3.32 5.62
N ALA A 180 19.35 -4.19 5.33
CA ALA A 180 19.17 -5.61 5.07
C ALA A 180 20.18 -6.42 5.90
N PRO A 181 19.96 -7.74 6.10
CA PRO A 181 20.86 -8.58 6.89
C PRO A 181 22.28 -8.65 6.33
N THR A 182 22.43 -8.70 5.00
CA THR A 182 23.71 -8.70 4.29
C THR A 182 23.62 -7.88 3.00
N GLN A 183 24.78 -7.54 2.41
CA GLN A 183 24.85 -6.81 1.14
C GLN A 183 24.24 -7.59 -0.04
N ASP A 184 24.22 -8.92 0.02
CA ASP A 184 23.69 -9.77 -1.07
C ASP A 184 22.17 -9.60 -1.28
N TYR A 185 21.47 -9.14 -0.25
CA TYR A 185 20.03 -8.85 -0.29
C TYR A 185 19.72 -7.36 -0.46
N MET A 186 20.71 -6.51 -0.78
CA MET A 186 20.47 -5.13 -1.15
C MET A 186 20.36 -5.01 -2.68
N VAL A 187 19.34 -4.29 -3.13
CA VAL A 187 19.22 -3.90 -4.54
C VAL A 187 20.17 -2.75 -4.83
N ASP A 188 20.90 -2.83 -5.95
CA ASP A 188 21.75 -1.75 -6.42
C ASP A 188 20.88 -0.56 -6.87
N GLN A 189 20.93 0.52 -6.09
CA GLN A 189 20.15 1.73 -6.35
C GLN A 189 20.72 2.57 -7.51
N THR A 190 21.91 2.23 -8.02
CA THR A 190 22.60 2.94 -9.10
C THR A 190 22.33 2.33 -10.48
N GLN A 191 21.56 1.24 -10.54
CA GLN A 191 21.20 0.59 -11.79
C GLN A 191 20.39 1.54 -12.68
N GLU A 192 20.93 1.83 -13.88
CA GLU A 192 20.27 2.69 -14.86
C GLU A 192 18.89 2.14 -15.25
N GLY A 193 17.90 3.05 -15.31
CA GLY A 193 16.56 2.74 -15.81
C GLY A 193 15.56 2.26 -14.74
N MET A 194 15.98 2.05 -13.49
CA MET A 194 15.03 1.73 -12.41
C MET A 194 14.41 3.00 -11.83
N SER A 195 13.08 3.02 -11.70
CA SER A 195 12.41 4.05 -10.90
C SER A 195 12.66 3.82 -9.40
N LEU A 196 12.43 4.84 -8.58
CA LEU A 196 12.46 4.69 -7.11
C LEU A 196 11.53 3.56 -6.65
N LEU A 197 10.37 3.44 -7.28
CA LEU A 197 9.38 2.44 -6.92
C LEU A 197 9.81 1.03 -7.39
N ASP A 198 10.48 0.92 -8.53
CA ASP A 198 11.07 -0.35 -8.97
C ASP A 198 12.11 -0.85 -7.96
N VAL A 199 12.98 0.03 -7.49
CA VAL A 199 13.97 -0.31 -6.45
C VAL A 199 13.28 -0.78 -5.17
N ILE A 200 12.22 -0.10 -4.73
CA ILE A 200 11.43 -0.50 -3.55
C ILE A 200 10.79 -1.88 -3.76
N LYS A 201 10.16 -2.12 -4.90
CA LYS A 201 9.53 -3.42 -5.23
C LYS A 201 10.54 -4.54 -5.22
N SER A 202 11.65 -4.38 -5.93
CA SER A 202 12.73 -5.36 -5.96
C SER A 202 13.33 -5.59 -4.57
N GLN A 203 13.38 -4.56 -3.72
CA GLN A 203 13.86 -4.69 -2.35
C GLN A 203 12.89 -5.46 -1.45
N VAL A 204 11.58 -5.30 -1.65
CA VAL A 204 10.55 -6.11 -0.96
C VAL A 204 10.62 -7.57 -1.43
N GLU A 205 10.78 -7.82 -2.73
CA GLU A 205 10.94 -9.18 -3.27
C GLU A 205 12.19 -9.87 -2.70
N ARG A 206 13.29 -9.12 -2.55
CA ARG A 206 14.54 -9.64 -1.98
C ARG A 206 14.39 -10.04 -0.51
N ALA A 207 13.55 -9.33 0.25
CA ALA A 207 13.24 -9.69 1.62
C ALA A 207 12.37 -10.95 1.72
N GLU A 208 11.39 -11.12 0.82
CA GLU A 208 10.59 -12.35 0.75
C GLU A 208 11.45 -13.55 0.33
N GLN A 209 12.41 -13.35 -0.58
CA GLN A 209 13.38 -14.38 -0.95
C GLN A 209 14.22 -14.82 0.26
N TYR A 210 14.79 -13.87 1.01
CA TYR A 210 15.57 -14.16 2.22
C TYR A 210 14.75 -15.00 3.23
N LYS A 211 13.49 -14.61 3.45
CA LYS A 211 12.59 -15.34 4.33
C LYS A 211 12.32 -16.76 3.84
N ALA A 212 12.09 -16.95 2.55
CA ALA A 212 11.86 -18.26 1.95
C ALA A 212 13.08 -19.18 2.12
N GLU A 213 14.29 -18.66 1.88
CA GLU A 213 15.55 -19.38 2.07
C GLU A 213 15.73 -19.80 3.53
N ARG A 214 15.62 -18.87 4.48
CA ARG A 214 15.74 -19.13 5.92
C ARG A 214 14.70 -20.13 6.44
N THR A 215 13.47 -20.05 5.95
CA THR A 215 12.40 -20.99 6.33
C THR A 215 12.70 -22.40 5.82
N THR A 216 13.24 -22.51 4.60
CA THR A 216 13.63 -23.78 3.99
C THR A 216 14.78 -24.44 4.75
N GLU A 217 15.81 -23.67 5.11
CA GLU A 217 16.92 -24.13 5.96
C GLU A 217 16.43 -24.64 7.32
N SER A 218 15.57 -23.87 7.98
CA SER A 218 14.99 -24.27 9.28
C SER A 218 14.19 -25.57 9.19
N LEU A 219 13.43 -25.78 8.11
CA LEU A 219 12.70 -27.02 7.86
C LEU A 219 13.64 -28.21 7.63
N ALA A 220 14.72 -28.01 6.88
CA ALA A 220 15.73 -29.03 6.63
C ALA A 220 16.42 -29.46 7.94
N ASP A 221 16.81 -28.51 8.79
CA ASP A 221 17.42 -28.78 10.10
C ASP A 221 16.48 -29.56 11.02
N ARG A 222 15.20 -29.18 11.08
CA ARG A 222 14.18 -29.89 11.88
C ARG A 222 13.98 -31.31 11.38
N THR A 223 14.00 -31.51 10.06
CA THR A 223 13.88 -32.83 9.44
C THR A 223 15.10 -33.70 9.77
N GLN A 224 16.30 -33.15 9.69
CA GLN A 224 17.53 -33.86 10.05
C GLN A 224 17.57 -34.23 11.54
N ALA A 225 17.13 -33.32 12.42
CA ALA A 225 17.01 -33.60 13.85
C ALA A 225 16.02 -34.73 14.15
N ALA A 226 14.86 -34.75 13.47
CA ALA A 226 13.86 -35.80 13.61
C ALA A 226 14.37 -37.18 13.14
N LEU A 227 15.12 -37.22 12.02
CA LEU A 227 15.75 -38.45 11.53
C LEU A 227 16.77 -38.99 12.55
N ARG A 228 17.64 -38.14 13.09
CA ARG A 228 18.62 -38.54 14.12
C ARG A 228 17.94 -39.06 15.40
N ALA A 229 16.85 -38.41 15.83
CA ALA A 229 16.08 -38.86 16.99
C ALA A 229 15.45 -40.24 16.76
N SER A 230 14.84 -40.45 15.59
CA SER A 230 14.26 -41.73 15.17
C SER A 230 15.31 -42.85 15.13
N GLU A 231 16.48 -42.59 14.54
CA GLU A 231 17.58 -43.55 14.49
C GLU A 231 18.08 -43.93 15.89
N ASN A 232 18.21 -42.95 16.79
CA ASN A 232 18.62 -43.19 18.18
C ASN A 232 17.59 -44.02 18.94
N GLN A 233 16.30 -43.75 18.73
CA GLN A 233 15.23 -44.54 19.34
C GLN A 233 15.25 -45.98 18.84
N GLN A 234 15.35 -46.21 17.52
CA GLN A 234 15.48 -47.56 16.96
C GLN A 234 16.71 -48.32 17.45
N ARG A 235 17.81 -47.62 17.72
CA ARG A 235 19.02 -48.22 18.32
C ARG A 235 18.79 -48.59 19.78
N ALA A 236 18.10 -47.75 20.54
CA ALA A 236 17.75 -48.03 21.93
C ALA A 236 16.79 -49.22 22.04
N ASP A 237 15.78 -49.28 21.17
CA ASP A 237 14.80 -50.37 21.13
C ASP A 237 15.50 -51.70 20.80
N ARG A 238 16.33 -51.74 19.74
CA ARG A 238 17.13 -52.94 19.40
C ARG A 238 18.07 -53.38 20.53
N ALA A 239 18.68 -52.42 21.23
CA ALA A 239 19.55 -52.73 22.37
C ALA A 239 18.75 -53.26 23.58
N SER A 240 17.49 -52.86 23.74
CA SER A 240 16.59 -53.37 24.79
C SER A 240 16.13 -54.80 24.48
N GLU A 241 15.71 -55.08 23.24
CA GLU A 241 15.31 -56.42 22.77
C GLU A 241 16.46 -57.43 22.90
N ALA A 242 17.69 -57.01 22.57
CA ALA A 242 18.89 -57.83 22.72
C ALA A 242 19.22 -58.15 24.18
N ARG A 243 18.84 -57.29 25.14
CA ARG A 243 19.02 -57.55 26.58
C ARG A 243 17.96 -58.48 27.14
N GLU A 244 16.73 -58.42 26.63
CA GLU A 244 15.65 -59.32 27.04
C GLU A 244 15.85 -60.75 26.52
N THR A 245 16.46 -60.92 25.36
CA THR A 245 16.74 -62.25 24.77
C THR A 245 17.90 -63.01 25.41
N ILE A 246 18.73 -62.37 26.24
CA ILE A 246 19.87 -63.00 26.94
C ILE A 246 19.50 -63.41 28.39
N ARG A 247 18.28 -63.12 28.84
CA ARG A 247 17.78 -63.43 30.19
C ARG A 247 16.91 -64.68 30.21
#